data_AF-A0A803TE01-F1
#
_entry.id   AF-A0A803TE01-F1
#
_cell.length_a   1.000
_cell.length_b   1.000
_cell.length_c   1.000
_cell.angle_alpha   90.00
_cell.angle_beta   90.00
_cell.angle_gamma   90.00
#
_symmetry.space_group_name_H-M   'P 1'
#
loop_
_entity.id
_entity.type
_entity.pdbx_description
1 polymer ?
#
loop_
_entity_poly.entity_id
_entity_poly.type
_entity_poly.pdbx_seq_one_letter_code
_entity_poly.pdbx_strand_id
1 'polypeptide(L)'
;MDPDGFLTALGEFPATSAGGSADALVSLWNRELTRAIDTIAPEHPLSSSGAQPSPWFTEELAAMKRKKRGLERVWRSKWNESDRTRLHLFLKAYAAAIDAAKNAFFATNIASAKNRLAELFRVVRGLLNPTTQDGIPDSSAARCEAFAQFFVDKVALIRSGFDTILTAVSGDVTRAPSCPILMDSFQLIDLEDADKVLGEARATTCILDPCPSWLVREARGGLAEWVKVVVNASLRDGIVPASFKLAVIKPLLKKSSLDPTQLDNYWPISNLPFLGKVMERVVAAQLQAFLVDADILDPAQSGFRPGHGTETALVALVDDLRRELDKGSVSLLVLLDLSAAFDNVDHGILLGRLAGLGIGGTVLQWLRSFLEGRSQMMSLGDTCLAPQPLSCGVPQGSILSPMLFNIYMKPLGEIMRSFGVRCHLYADDVQLCHFFPPVTKEAVQVLNRCLAAVLDWMRANKLKLNPDKTEVLLVSRKAEQGIGLQPVLDGVALPLKTQVRSLGVILDSLLSLEPQVSAVAGRAFA
;
A
#
# COMPACT_ATOMS: atom_id res chain seq x y z
N MET A 1 -5.49 6.50 -27.13
CA MET A 1 -4.13 6.24 -27.67
C MET A 1 -4.17 4.89 -28.35
N ASP A 2 -3.55 4.79 -29.51
CA ASP A 2 -3.53 3.61 -30.37
C ASP A 2 -2.26 2.78 -30.11
N PRO A 3 -2.36 1.55 -29.56
CA PRO A 3 -1.19 0.70 -29.31
C PRO A 3 -0.41 0.32 -30.57
N ASP A 4 -1.09 0.11 -31.70
CA ASP A 4 -0.44 -0.29 -32.95
C ASP A 4 0.32 0.89 -33.57
N GLY A 5 -0.31 2.08 -33.54
CA GLY A 5 0.35 3.34 -33.88
C GLY A 5 1.54 3.65 -32.96
N PHE A 6 1.43 3.35 -31.66
CA PHE A 6 2.54 3.50 -30.72
C PHE A 6 3.73 2.62 -31.07
N LEU A 7 3.48 1.33 -31.35
CA LEU A 7 4.53 0.39 -31.77
C LEU A 7 5.18 0.81 -33.10
N THR A 8 4.36 1.27 -34.05
CA THR A 8 4.85 1.78 -35.34
C THR A 8 5.75 3.01 -35.14
N ALA A 9 5.39 3.92 -34.25
CA ALA A 9 6.19 5.10 -33.93
C ALA A 9 7.47 4.77 -33.16
N LEU A 10 7.42 3.75 -32.28
CA LEU A 10 8.56 3.29 -31.49
C LEU A 10 9.61 2.58 -32.34
N GLY A 11 9.18 1.68 -33.23
CA GLY A 11 10.05 0.82 -34.01
C GLY A 11 10.62 -0.37 -33.23
N GLU A 12 11.53 -1.11 -33.87
CA GLU A 12 12.20 -2.26 -33.26
C GLU A 12 13.30 -1.84 -32.28
N PHE A 13 13.69 -2.76 -31.39
CA PHE A 13 14.81 -2.53 -30.48
C PHE A 13 16.12 -2.33 -31.27
N PRO A 14 16.89 -1.26 -31.00
CA PRO A 14 18.15 -1.02 -31.70
C PRO A 14 19.23 -2.02 -31.26
N ALA A 15 19.49 -3.04 -32.07
CA ALA A 15 20.41 -4.15 -31.76
C ALA A 15 21.84 -3.68 -31.36
N THR A 16 22.30 -2.55 -31.87
CA THR A 16 23.59 -1.94 -31.50
C THR A 16 23.69 -1.53 -30.02
N SER A 17 22.55 -1.40 -29.34
CA SER A 17 22.46 -0.96 -27.95
C SER A 17 22.39 -2.13 -26.96
N ALA A 18 22.31 -3.38 -27.41
CA ALA A 18 22.09 -4.56 -26.56
C ALA A 18 23.20 -4.83 -25.53
N GLY A 19 24.40 -4.26 -25.72
CA GLY A 19 25.54 -4.36 -24.80
C GLY A 19 25.68 -3.19 -23.81
N GLY A 20 24.73 -2.25 -23.77
CA GLY A 20 24.76 -1.12 -22.84
C GLY A 20 24.58 -1.53 -21.38
N SER A 21 25.01 -0.68 -20.45
CA SER A 21 24.70 -0.84 -19.03
C SER A 21 23.20 -0.73 -18.77
N ALA A 22 22.73 -1.28 -17.64
CA ALA A 22 21.31 -1.21 -17.28
C ALA A 22 20.76 0.23 -17.27
N ASP A 23 21.49 1.20 -16.73
CA ASP A 23 21.10 2.63 -16.75
C ASP A 23 21.02 3.22 -18.16
N ALA A 24 21.97 2.89 -19.04
CA ALA A 24 21.95 3.36 -20.41
C ALA A 24 20.75 2.81 -21.18
N LEU A 25 20.42 1.54 -20.97
CA LEU A 25 19.27 0.87 -21.56
C LEU A 25 17.94 1.45 -21.06
N VAL A 26 17.82 1.75 -19.77
CA VAL A 26 16.62 2.41 -19.23
C VAL A 26 16.50 3.85 -19.73
N SER A 27 17.61 4.58 -19.87
CA SER A 27 17.61 5.91 -20.45
C SER A 27 17.15 5.90 -21.91
N LEU A 28 17.60 4.90 -22.68
CA LEU A 28 17.13 4.65 -24.05
C LEU A 28 15.64 4.31 -24.09
N TRP A 29 15.18 3.40 -23.23
CA TRP A 29 13.76 3.07 -23.08
C TRP A 29 12.91 4.32 -22.84
N ASN A 30 13.27 5.13 -21.84
CA ASN A 30 12.51 6.33 -21.51
C ASN A 30 12.47 7.31 -22.68
N ARG A 31 13.61 7.54 -23.34
CA ARG A 31 13.69 8.46 -24.48
C ARG A 31 12.84 8.00 -25.66
N GLU A 32 12.94 6.74 -26.07
CA GLU A 32 12.23 6.25 -27.25
C GLU A 32 10.72 6.14 -27.01
N LEU A 33 10.29 5.73 -25.81
CA LEU A 33 8.87 5.70 -25.46
C LEU A 33 8.28 7.11 -25.37
N THR A 34 9.01 8.08 -24.81
CA THR A 34 8.57 9.48 -24.82
C THR A 34 8.50 10.03 -26.25
N ARG A 35 9.50 9.76 -27.09
CA ARG A 35 9.44 10.14 -28.51
C ARG A 35 8.21 9.54 -29.22
N ALA A 36 7.94 8.26 -28.99
CA ALA A 36 6.82 7.56 -29.59
C ALA A 36 5.47 8.14 -29.11
N ILE A 37 5.31 8.41 -27.82
CA ILE A 37 4.07 8.98 -27.27
C ILE A 37 3.83 10.40 -27.79
N ASP A 38 4.86 11.24 -27.85
CA ASP A 38 4.78 12.61 -28.37
C ASP A 38 4.43 12.63 -29.86
N THR A 39 4.80 11.59 -30.61
CA THR A 39 4.46 11.44 -32.03
C THR A 39 2.97 11.10 -32.21
N ILE A 40 2.43 10.20 -31.39
CA ILE A 40 1.04 9.74 -31.53
C ILE A 40 0.01 10.60 -30.78
N ALA A 41 0.47 11.34 -29.77
CA ALA A 41 -0.36 12.14 -28.88
C ALA A 41 0.42 13.38 -28.41
N PRO A 42 0.72 14.33 -29.32
CA PRO A 42 1.47 15.53 -28.98
C PRO A 42 0.75 16.37 -27.93
N GLU A 43 1.52 16.97 -27.02
CA GLU A 43 0.98 17.88 -26.02
C GLU A 43 0.38 19.11 -26.71
N HIS A 44 -0.93 19.29 -26.56
CA HIS A 44 -1.61 20.52 -26.98
C HIS A 44 -1.90 21.35 -25.74
N PRO A 45 -1.56 22.66 -25.73
CA PRO A 45 -1.94 23.52 -24.63
C PRO A 45 -3.46 23.47 -24.46
N LEU A 46 -3.91 23.22 -23.23
CA LEU A 46 -5.32 23.28 -22.88
C LEU A 46 -5.80 24.71 -23.11
N SER A 47 -6.33 24.99 -24.29
CA SER A 47 -7.14 26.19 -24.51
C SER A 47 -8.29 26.10 -23.53
N SER A 48 -8.42 27.07 -22.63
CA SER A 48 -9.46 27.15 -21.60
C SER A 48 -10.84 27.26 -22.26
N SER A 49 -11.37 26.15 -22.79
CA SER A 49 -12.74 26.07 -23.21
C SER A 49 -13.56 26.11 -21.93
N GLY A 50 -14.36 27.18 -21.76
CA GLY A 50 -15.20 27.35 -20.57
C GLY A 50 -15.95 26.06 -20.22
N ALA A 51 -16.07 25.81 -18.91
CA ALA A 51 -16.70 24.63 -18.31
C ALA A 51 -17.68 23.93 -19.26
N GLN A 52 -17.37 22.68 -19.64
CA GLN A 52 -18.28 21.80 -20.37
C GLN A 52 -19.67 21.90 -19.71
N PRO A 53 -20.72 22.29 -20.46
CA PRO A 53 -22.05 22.39 -19.89
C PRO A 53 -22.41 21.06 -19.26
N SER A 54 -23.06 21.08 -18.08
CA SER A 54 -23.54 19.86 -17.46
C SER A 54 -24.30 19.01 -18.48
N PRO A 55 -24.18 17.66 -18.47
CA PRO A 55 -24.76 16.81 -19.53
C PRO A 55 -26.27 16.97 -19.75
N TRP A 56 -27.00 17.43 -18.74
CA TRP A 56 -28.44 17.74 -18.77
C TRP A 56 -28.77 19.16 -19.27
N PHE A 57 -27.76 19.99 -19.56
CA PHE A 57 -27.94 21.39 -19.95
C PHE A 57 -28.18 21.50 -21.45
N THR A 58 -29.45 21.62 -21.84
CA THR A 58 -29.88 21.66 -23.24
C THR A 58 -29.67 23.03 -23.89
N GLU A 59 -29.70 23.07 -25.23
CA GLU A 59 -29.65 24.33 -26.00
C GLU A 59 -30.84 25.24 -25.69
N GLU A 60 -32.00 24.67 -25.37
CA GLU A 60 -33.18 25.40 -24.89
C GLU A 60 -32.89 26.14 -23.58
N LEU A 61 -32.26 25.48 -22.61
CA LEU A 61 -31.82 26.12 -21.37
C LEU A 61 -30.75 27.19 -21.61
N ALA A 62 -29.87 26.99 -22.60
CA ALA A 62 -28.91 28.01 -23.01
C ALA A 62 -29.61 29.26 -23.58
N ALA A 63 -30.63 29.07 -24.43
CA ALA A 63 -31.44 30.16 -24.98
C ALA A 63 -32.22 30.89 -23.88
N MET A 64 -32.83 30.16 -22.94
CA MET A 64 -33.50 30.75 -21.77
C MET A 64 -32.52 31.53 -20.89
N LYS A 65 -31.30 31.04 -20.67
CA LYS A 65 -30.24 31.75 -19.93
C LYS A 65 -29.85 33.07 -20.60
N ARG A 66 -29.73 33.09 -21.94
CA ARG A 66 -29.48 34.32 -22.72
C ARG A 66 -30.64 35.31 -22.55
N LYS A 67 -31.88 34.84 -22.63
CA LYS A 67 -33.09 35.66 -22.44
C LYS A 67 -33.22 36.21 -21.02
N LYS A 68 -32.91 35.40 -19.98
CA LYS A 68 -32.79 35.84 -18.58
C LYS A 68 -31.83 37.02 -18.46
N ARG A 69 -30.61 36.90 -19.01
CA ARG A 69 -29.60 37.97 -18.97
C ARG A 69 -30.05 39.23 -19.75
N GLY A 70 -30.86 39.07 -20.79
CA GLY A 70 -31.49 40.19 -21.50
C GLY A 70 -32.50 40.92 -20.62
N LEU A 71 -33.44 40.19 -20.01
CA LEU A 71 -34.45 40.74 -19.11
C LEU A 71 -33.83 41.40 -17.87
N GLU A 72 -32.77 40.82 -17.33
CA GLU A 72 -32.02 41.38 -16.21
C GLU A 72 -31.36 42.72 -16.56
N ARG A 73 -30.78 42.84 -17.76
CA ARG A 73 -30.21 44.12 -18.25
C ARG A 73 -31.29 45.19 -18.42
N VAL A 74 -32.46 44.83 -18.95
CA VAL A 74 -33.58 45.76 -19.12
C VAL A 74 -34.08 46.27 -17.77
N TRP A 75 -34.30 45.37 -16.80
CA TRP A 75 -34.71 45.77 -15.46
C TRP A 75 -33.65 46.65 -14.76
N ARG A 76 -32.37 46.27 -14.80
CA ARG A 76 -31.27 47.07 -14.21
C ARG A 76 -31.10 48.46 -14.84
N SER A 77 -31.58 48.66 -16.07
CA SER A 77 -31.50 49.94 -16.76
C SER A 77 -32.64 50.90 -16.39
N LYS A 78 -33.83 50.39 -16.06
CA LYS A 78 -35.05 51.23 -15.87
C LYS A 78 -35.63 51.16 -14.45
N TRP A 79 -35.21 50.20 -13.63
CA TRP A 79 -35.64 49.98 -12.23
C TRP A 79 -37.16 50.04 -12.03
N ASN A 80 -37.93 49.62 -13.02
CA ASN A 80 -39.39 49.61 -13.01
C ASN A 80 -39.94 48.28 -12.47
N GLU A 81 -41.04 48.37 -11.73
CA GLU A 81 -41.65 47.20 -11.06
C GLU A 81 -42.26 46.19 -12.05
N SER A 82 -42.70 46.68 -13.22
CA SER A 82 -43.23 45.85 -14.29
C SER A 82 -42.18 44.92 -14.92
N ASP A 83 -40.96 45.40 -15.18
CA ASP A 83 -39.88 44.55 -15.69
C ASP A 83 -39.28 43.66 -14.58
N ARG A 84 -39.32 44.11 -13.32
CA ARG A 84 -38.97 43.26 -12.15
C ARG A 84 -39.89 42.03 -12.07
N THR A 85 -41.20 42.25 -12.18
CA THR A 85 -42.21 41.19 -12.18
C THR A 85 -42.02 40.22 -13.35
N ARG A 86 -41.75 40.77 -14.54
CA ARG A 86 -41.45 39.98 -15.76
C ARG A 86 -40.19 39.13 -15.61
N LEU A 87 -39.12 39.68 -15.03
CA LEU A 87 -37.89 38.95 -14.73
C LEU A 87 -38.16 37.84 -13.71
N HIS A 88 -38.90 38.14 -12.64
CA HIS A 88 -39.23 37.17 -11.59
C HIS A 88 -40.05 35.97 -12.13
N LEU A 89 -41.08 36.24 -12.94
CA LEU A 89 -41.86 35.19 -13.61
C LEU A 89 -40.98 34.35 -14.54
N PHE A 90 -40.07 34.99 -15.29
CA PHE A 90 -39.14 34.29 -16.16
C PHE A 90 -38.12 33.43 -15.38
N LEU A 91 -37.67 33.89 -14.21
CA LEU A 91 -36.78 33.12 -13.34
C LEU A 91 -37.48 31.85 -12.81
N LYS A 92 -38.76 31.94 -12.44
CA LYS A 92 -39.57 30.77 -12.04
C LYS A 92 -39.72 29.76 -13.19
N ALA A 93 -40.06 30.24 -14.39
CA ALA A 93 -40.15 29.39 -15.57
C ALA A 93 -38.81 28.74 -15.93
N TYR A 94 -37.71 29.48 -15.82
CA TYR A 94 -36.37 28.97 -16.07
C TYR A 94 -35.94 27.92 -15.04
N ALA A 95 -36.24 28.13 -13.75
CA ALA A 95 -35.99 27.13 -12.70
C ALA A 95 -36.77 25.84 -12.96
N ALA A 96 -38.07 25.94 -13.28
CA ALA A 96 -38.90 24.78 -13.62
C ALA A 96 -38.37 24.02 -14.85
N ALA A 97 -37.89 24.73 -15.87
CA ALA A 97 -37.27 24.12 -17.06
C ALA A 97 -35.96 23.39 -16.71
N ILE A 98 -35.14 23.95 -15.81
CA ILE A 98 -33.92 23.28 -15.32
C ILE A 98 -34.29 21.98 -14.60
N ASP A 99 -35.28 22.02 -13.70
CA ASP A 99 -35.69 20.85 -12.94
C ASP A 99 -36.29 19.77 -13.85
N ALA A 100 -37.09 20.15 -14.83
CA ALA A 100 -37.61 19.24 -15.85
C ALA A 100 -36.49 18.56 -16.67
N ALA A 101 -35.50 19.34 -17.12
CA ALA A 101 -34.37 18.80 -17.89
C ALA A 101 -33.50 17.83 -17.08
N LYS A 102 -33.22 18.18 -15.81
CA LYS A 102 -32.51 17.29 -14.88
C LYS A 102 -33.29 15.99 -14.65
N ASN A 103 -34.59 16.09 -14.36
CA ASN A 103 -35.44 14.94 -14.11
C ASN A 103 -35.51 14.01 -15.33
N ALA A 104 -35.69 14.56 -16.53
CA ALA A 104 -35.71 13.79 -17.77
C ALA A 104 -34.38 13.05 -18.02
N PHE A 105 -33.25 13.73 -17.82
CA PHE A 105 -31.92 13.15 -17.99
C PHE A 105 -31.68 11.98 -17.02
N PHE A 106 -31.92 12.19 -15.72
CA PHE A 106 -31.70 11.12 -14.73
C PHE A 106 -32.71 9.99 -14.85
N ALA A 107 -33.98 10.28 -15.19
CA ALA A 107 -34.97 9.24 -15.47
C ALA A 107 -34.56 8.35 -16.65
N THR A 108 -34.01 8.95 -17.71
CA THR A 108 -33.50 8.21 -18.88
C THR A 108 -32.31 7.33 -18.52
N ASN A 109 -31.36 7.86 -17.73
CA ASN A 109 -30.20 7.09 -17.27
C ASN A 109 -30.62 5.91 -16.39
N ILE A 110 -31.55 6.11 -15.45
CA ILE A 110 -32.08 5.05 -14.60
C ILE A 110 -32.81 3.98 -15.44
N ALA A 111 -33.63 4.40 -16.41
CA ALA A 111 -34.33 3.48 -17.31
C ALA A 111 -33.36 2.65 -18.17
N SER A 112 -32.27 3.26 -18.64
CA SER A 112 -31.24 2.58 -19.44
C SER A 112 -30.40 1.58 -18.64
N ALA A 113 -30.29 1.77 -17.32
CA ALA A 113 -29.49 0.92 -16.42
C ALA A 113 -30.28 -0.26 -15.80
N LYS A 114 -31.55 -0.46 -16.18
CA LYS A 114 -32.50 -1.39 -15.53
C LYS A 114 -32.01 -2.85 -15.42
N ASN A 115 -31.14 -3.30 -16.31
CA ASN A 115 -30.58 -4.66 -16.33
C ASN A 115 -29.11 -4.74 -15.86
N ARG A 116 -28.54 -3.64 -15.35
CA ARG A 116 -27.14 -3.56 -14.90
C ARG A 116 -27.09 -2.92 -13.50
N LEU A 117 -27.21 -3.76 -12.48
CA LEU A 117 -27.22 -3.35 -11.06
C LEU A 117 -26.06 -2.40 -10.72
N ALA A 118 -24.84 -2.66 -11.19
CA ALA A 118 -23.67 -1.81 -10.94
C ALA A 118 -23.80 -0.38 -11.53
N GLU A 119 -24.38 -0.24 -12.73
CA GLU A 119 -24.59 1.07 -13.35
C GLU A 119 -25.70 1.85 -12.64
N LEU A 120 -26.77 1.16 -12.24
CA LEU A 120 -27.86 1.75 -11.45
C LEU A 120 -27.36 2.28 -10.10
N PHE A 121 -26.58 1.47 -9.37
CA PHE A 121 -25.97 1.88 -8.11
C PHE A 121 -25.02 3.07 -8.28
N ARG A 122 -24.26 3.14 -9.38
CA ARG A 122 -23.41 4.29 -9.70
C ARG A 122 -24.21 5.57 -9.92
N VAL A 123 -25.33 5.50 -10.67
CA VAL A 123 -26.22 6.65 -10.93
C VAL A 123 -26.87 7.14 -9.64
N VAL A 124 -27.41 6.23 -8.81
CA VAL A 124 -28.03 6.55 -7.53
C VAL A 124 -27.02 7.16 -6.55
N ARG A 125 -25.80 6.59 -6.47
CA ARG A 125 -24.74 7.10 -5.62
C ARG A 125 -24.32 8.52 -6.00
N GLY A 126 -24.22 8.82 -7.30
CA GLY A 126 -23.90 10.16 -7.78
C GLY A 126 -25.00 11.21 -7.56
N LEU A 127 -26.26 10.78 -7.33
CA LEU A 127 -27.39 11.65 -7.00
C LEU A 127 -27.49 11.92 -5.50
N LEU A 128 -27.28 10.90 -4.67
CA LEU A 128 -27.33 11.00 -3.21
C LEU A 128 -26.09 11.67 -2.63
N ASN A 129 -24.95 11.37 -3.23
CA ASN A 129 -23.69 12.04 -3.00
C ASN A 129 -23.38 12.79 -4.30
N PRO A 130 -23.97 13.99 -4.55
CA PRO A 130 -23.37 14.85 -5.55
C PRO A 130 -21.90 14.89 -5.18
N THR A 131 -21.01 14.66 -6.13
CA THR A 131 -19.58 14.87 -5.92
C THR A 131 -19.41 16.28 -5.35
N THR A 132 -19.44 16.41 -4.02
CA THR A 132 -18.33 16.97 -3.31
C THR A 132 -17.16 16.36 -4.03
N GLN A 133 -16.46 17.16 -4.84
CA GLN A 133 -15.03 16.96 -4.92
C GLN A 133 -14.64 16.60 -3.50
N ASP A 134 -14.30 15.32 -3.28
CA ASP A 134 -13.79 14.83 -1.99
C ASP A 134 -12.90 15.95 -1.52
N GLY A 135 -13.32 16.65 -0.44
CA GLY A 135 -12.87 18.00 -0.16
C GLY A 135 -11.38 18.03 -0.41
N ILE A 136 -10.96 18.65 -1.52
CA ILE A 136 -9.57 18.58 -1.99
C ILE A 136 -8.81 19.03 -0.76
N PRO A 137 -8.10 18.13 -0.06
CA PRO A 137 -7.49 18.50 1.19
C PRO A 137 -6.40 19.45 0.75
N ASP A 138 -6.61 20.77 0.92
CA ASP A 138 -5.81 21.87 0.37
C ASP A 138 -4.56 21.33 -0.34
N SER A 139 -4.60 21.13 -1.66
CA SER A 139 -3.43 20.69 -2.44
C SER A 139 -2.41 21.82 -2.56
N SER A 140 -2.30 22.63 -1.51
CA SER A 140 -1.34 23.68 -1.36
C SER A 140 0.03 23.04 -1.20
N ALA A 141 1.05 23.69 -1.77
CA ALA A 141 2.43 23.28 -1.60
C ALA A 141 2.79 23.08 -0.11
N ALA A 142 2.23 23.92 0.77
CA ALA A 142 2.41 23.83 2.21
C ALA A 142 1.93 22.49 2.80
N ARG A 143 0.79 21.94 2.34
CA ARG A 143 0.32 20.63 2.80
C ARG A 143 1.19 19.49 2.27
N CYS A 144 1.65 19.59 1.03
CA CYS A 144 2.59 18.65 0.44
C CYS A 144 3.90 18.60 1.25
N GLU A 145 4.43 19.76 1.62
CA GLU A 145 5.62 19.90 2.48
C GLU A 145 5.37 19.33 3.88
N ALA A 146 4.22 19.62 4.49
CA ALA A 146 3.85 19.09 5.81
C ALA A 146 3.81 17.55 5.82
N PHE A 147 3.25 16.92 4.77
CA PHE A 147 3.29 15.46 4.64
C PHE A 147 4.71 14.93 4.48
N ALA A 148 5.51 15.55 3.62
CA ALA A 148 6.90 15.12 3.39
C ALA A 148 7.71 15.16 4.69
N GLN A 149 7.63 16.28 5.40
CA GLN A 149 8.32 16.49 6.67
C GLN A 149 7.81 15.51 7.74
N PHE A 150 6.49 15.34 7.86
CA PHE A 150 5.89 14.43 8.84
C PHE A 150 6.36 12.99 8.70
N PHE A 151 6.38 12.44 7.48
CA PHE A 151 6.81 11.05 7.29
C PHE A 151 8.30 10.85 7.55
N VAL A 152 9.14 11.81 7.16
CA VAL A 152 10.59 11.77 7.45
C VAL A 152 10.86 11.89 8.95
N ASP A 153 10.26 12.89 9.60
CA ASP A 153 10.44 13.12 11.03
C ASP A 153 9.96 11.95 11.88
N LYS A 154 8.86 11.32 11.47
CA LYS A 154 8.34 10.12 12.15
C LYS A 154 9.36 9.00 12.17
N VAL A 155 10.02 8.72 11.05
CA VAL A 155 11.05 7.67 10.96
C VAL A 155 12.31 8.10 11.73
N ALA A 156 12.75 9.35 11.56
CA ALA A 156 13.92 9.89 12.26
C ALA A 156 13.77 9.83 13.79
N LEU A 157 12.59 10.19 14.30
CA LEU A 157 12.26 10.13 15.73
C LEU A 157 12.26 8.69 16.27
N ILE A 158 11.75 7.73 15.49
CA ILE A 158 11.80 6.32 15.88
C ILE A 158 13.26 5.84 15.94
N ARG A 159 14.06 6.18 14.93
CA ARG A 159 15.46 5.73 14.84
C ARG A 159 16.37 6.32 15.92
N SER A 160 16.24 7.61 16.22
CA SER A 160 17.02 8.26 17.29
C SER A 160 16.75 7.64 18.66
N GLY A 161 15.52 7.13 18.88
CA GLY A 161 15.17 6.35 20.05
C GLY A 161 16.01 5.09 20.22
N PHE A 162 16.36 4.38 19.14
CA PHE A 162 17.20 3.18 19.22
C PHE A 162 18.68 3.49 19.46
N ASP A 163 19.19 4.56 18.85
CA ASP A 163 20.62 4.89 18.97
C ASP A 163 20.96 5.28 20.40
N THR A 164 20.06 5.99 21.09
CA THR A 164 20.18 6.32 22.52
C THR A 164 20.28 5.07 23.40
N ILE A 165 19.53 4.01 23.05
CA ILE A 165 19.50 2.74 23.81
C ILE A 165 20.74 1.89 23.54
N LEU A 166 21.20 1.81 22.28
CA LEU A 166 22.37 1.00 21.90
C LEU A 166 23.68 1.57 22.42
N THR A 167 23.83 2.89 22.60
CA THR A 167 24.98 3.47 23.31
C THR A 167 25.10 3.02 24.77
N ALA A 168 24.02 2.52 25.39
CA ALA A 168 24.05 1.97 26.75
C ALA A 168 24.39 0.47 26.82
N VAL A 169 24.34 -0.25 25.69
CA VAL A 169 24.61 -1.69 25.61
C VAL A 169 25.67 -1.92 24.54
N SER A 170 26.94 -1.66 24.88
CA SER A 170 28.06 -2.10 24.05
C SER A 170 28.21 -3.61 24.16
N GLY A 171 27.74 -4.33 23.14
CA GLY A 171 27.83 -5.78 23.04
C GLY A 171 27.72 -6.24 21.59
N ASP A 172 28.89 -6.44 20.98
CA ASP A 172 29.21 -7.30 19.84
C ASP A 172 28.11 -7.57 18.77
N VAL A 173 28.24 -6.89 17.63
CA VAL A 173 27.50 -7.27 16.40
C VAL A 173 28.15 -8.53 15.85
N THR A 174 27.40 -9.61 15.95
CA THR A 174 27.72 -10.97 15.52
C THR A 174 28.25 -11.01 14.08
N ARG A 175 29.51 -11.46 13.92
CA ARG A 175 29.99 -12.03 12.66
C ARG A 175 29.09 -13.21 12.32
N ALA A 176 28.32 -13.11 11.23
CA ALA A 176 27.55 -14.20 10.71
C ALA A 176 28.48 -15.40 10.42
N PRO A 177 28.11 -16.64 10.83
CA PRO A 177 28.85 -17.83 10.41
C PRO A 177 28.86 -17.90 8.88
N SER A 178 29.97 -18.35 8.31
CA SER A 178 30.13 -18.50 6.86
C SER A 178 29.18 -19.56 6.33
N CYS A 179 27.97 -19.15 5.94
CA CYS A 179 27.02 -19.99 5.22
C CYS A 179 27.54 -20.21 3.79
N PRO A 180 27.49 -21.43 3.23
CA PRO A 180 27.82 -21.64 1.82
C PRO A 180 26.88 -20.81 0.94
N ILE A 181 27.41 -20.30 -0.18
CA ILE A 181 26.58 -19.59 -1.15
C ILE A 181 25.72 -20.62 -1.89
N LEU A 182 24.40 -20.46 -1.79
CA LEU A 182 23.38 -21.31 -2.41
C LEU A 182 22.77 -20.64 -3.66
N MET A 183 22.70 -19.30 -3.68
CA MET A 183 22.19 -18.52 -4.82
C MET A 183 23.15 -17.36 -5.09
N ASP A 184 23.97 -17.49 -6.14
CA ASP A 184 25.01 -16.52 -6.50
C ASP A 184 24.64 -15.63 -7.69
N SER A 185 23.70 -16.08 -8.54
CA SER A 185 23.34 -15.45 -9.79
C SER A 185 21.84 -15.64 -10.10
N PHE A 186 21.27 -14.70 -10.84
CA PHE A 186 19.92 -14.83 -11.37
C PHE A 186 19.93 -15.59 -12.69
N GLN A 187 18.85 -16.31 -12.98
CA GLN A 187 18.57 -16.78 -14.32
C GLN A 187 18.13 -15.61 -15.21
N LEU A 188 18.69 -15.55 -16.41
CA LEU A 188 18.30 -14.55 -17.40
C LEU A 188 16.99 -14.97 -18.05
N ILE A 189 16.12 -14.00 -18.29
CA ILE A 189 14.81 -14.24 -18.89
C ILE A 189 14.89 -14.31 -20.40
N ASP A 190 14.02 -15.11 -21.01
CA ASP A 190 13.83 -15.13 -22.45
C ASP A 190 12.73 -14.15 -22.92
N LEU A 191 12.36 -14.24 -24.20
CA LEU A 191 11.32 -13.41 -24.78
C LEU A 191 9.91 -13.77 -24.28
N GLU A 192 9.65 -15.05 -24.03
CA GLU A 192 8.34 -15.53 -23.55
C GLU A 192 8.12 -15.11 -22.10
N ASP A 193 9.17 -15.22 -21.28
CA ASP A 193 9.19 -14.70 -19.91
C ASP A 193 8.92 -13.20 -19.89
N ALA A 194 9.56 -12.43 -20.77
CA ALA A 194 9.37 -10.98 -20.85
C ALA A 194 7.92 -10.59 -21.22
N ASP A 195 7.33 -11.25 -22.23
CA ASP A 195 5.92 -11.03 -22.60
C ASP A 195 4.97 -11.40 -21.46
N LYS A 196 5.20 -12.56 -20.83
CA LYS A 196 4.39 -13.06 -19.73
C LYS A 196 4.40 -12.09 -18.55
N VAL A 197 5.58 -11.66 -18.10
CA VAL A 197 5.72 -10.75 -16.95
C VAL A 197 5.08 -9.39 -17.25
N LEU A 198 5.18 -8.89 -18.48
CA LEU A 198 4.47 -7.69 -18.93
C LEU A 198 2.95 -7.88 -18.87
N GLY A 199 2.44 -9.00 -19.37
CA GLY A 199 1.01 -9.32 -19.38
C GLY A 199 0.39 -9.43 -17.99
N GLU A 200 1.11 -10.04 -17.04
CA GLU A 200 0.69 -10.21 -15.65
C GLU A 200 0.84 -8.94 -14.81
N ALA A 201 1.62 -7.95 -15.29
CA ALA A 201 1.88 -6.73 -14.54
C ALA A 201 0.62 -5.85 -14.41
N ARG A 202 0.34 -5.41 -13.19
CA ARG A 202 -0.66 -4.38 -12.93
C ARG A 202 -0.18 -3.05 -13.52
N ALA A 203 -0.91 -2.53 -14.50
CA ALA A 203 -0.60 -1.30 -15.23
C ALA A 203 -0.89 -0.02 -14.42
N THR A 204 -0.22 0.14 -13.27
CA THR A 204 -0.29 1.37 -12.46
C THR A 204 0.76 2.38 -12.92
N THR A 205 0.30 3.51 -13.48
CA THR A 205 1.17 4.58 -13.98
C THR A 205 1.80 5.40 -12.86
N CYS A 206 3.10 5.58 -12.94
CA CYS A 206 3.88 6.54 -12.20
C CYS A 206 4.09 7.82 -13.02
N ILE A 207 4.21 8.96 -12.35
CA ILE A 207 4.55 10.24 -13.01
C ILE A 207 5.97 10.22 -13.61
N LEU A 208 6.80 9.27 -13.20
CA LEU A 208 8.13 9.03 -13.74
C LEU A 208 8.13 8.09 -14.95
N ASP A 209 6.97 7.50 -15.30
CA ASP A 209 6.88 6.64 -16.49
C ASP A 209 6.84 7.52 -17.75
N PRO A 210 7.54 7.11 -18.84
CA PRO A 210 7.59 7.89 -20.07
C PRO A 210 6.24 7.96 -20.80
N CYS A 211 5.35 7.00 -20.53
CA CYS A 211 4.00 6.95 -21.06
C CYS A 211 3.09 6.15 -20.10
N PRO A 212 1.76 6.17 -20.29
CA PRO A 212 0.86 5.38 -19.46
C PRO A 212 1.20 3.88 -19.49
N SER A 213 1.28 3.24 -18.32
CA SER A 213 1.71 1.84 -18.22
C SER A 213 0.76 0.86 -18.89
N TRP A 214 -0.51 1.22 -19.03
CA TRP A 214 -1.48 0.38 -19.75
C TRP A 214 -1.10 0.26 -21.22
N LEU A 215 -0.54 1.30 -21.82
CA LEU A 215 -0.11 1.30 -23.22
C LEU A 215 1.06 0.34 -23.42
N VAL A 216 2.04 0.36 -22.49
CA VAL A 216 3.17 -0.59 -22.48
C VAL A 216 2.68 -2.03 -22.40
N ARG A 217 1.65 -2.30 -21.58
CA ARG A 217 1.08 -3.63 -21.40
C ARG A 217 0.32 -4.13 -22.63
N GLU A 218 -0.48 -3.26 -23.27
CA GLU A 218 -1.20 -3.63 -24.50
C GLU A 218 -0.23 -3.78 -25.69
N ALA A 219 0.83 -2.97 -25.75
CA ALA A 219 1.89 -3.01 -26.76
C ALA A 219 2.99 -4.06 -26.45
N ARG A 220 2.73 -5.02 -25.56
CA ARG A 220 3.77 -5.95 -25.06
C ARG A 220 4.44 -6.79 -26.14
N GLY A 221 3.72 -7.12 -27.22
CA GLY A 221 4.27 -7.91 -28.33
C GLY A 221 5.49 -7.28 -29.01
N GLY A 222 5.58 -5.93 -29.05
CA GLY A 222 6.76 -5.22 -29.57
C GLY A 222 7.74 -4.77 -28.48
N LEU A 223 7.34 -4.79 -27.21
CA LEU A 223 8.13 -4.30 -26.08
C LEU A 223 8.80 -5.43 -25.27
N ALA A 224 8.46 -6.69 -25.53
CA ALA A 224 9.05 -7.83 -24.84
C ALA A 224 10.58 -7.88 -25.00
N GLU A 225 11.13 -7.64 -26.21
CA GLU A 225 12.58 -7.62 -26.43
C GLU A 225 13.27 -6.49 -25.65
N TRP A 226 12.64 -5.32 -25.62
CA TRP A 226 13.13 -4.18 -24.84
C TRP A 226 13.23 -4.52 -23.35
N VAL A 227 12.17 -5.11 -22.78
CA VAL A 227 12.14 -5.53 -21.38
C VAL A 227 13.19 -6.61 -21.11
N LYS A 228 13.28 -7.63 -21.97
CA LYS A 228 14.27 -8.70 -21.86
C LYS A 228 15.68 -8.15 -21.74
N VAL A 229 16.07 -7.26 -22.65
CA VAL A 229 17.42 -6.68 -22.69
C VAL A 229 17.70 -5.84 -21.44
N VAL A 230 16.77 -4.97 -21.03
CA VAL A 230 16.92 -4.13 -19.83
C VAL A 230 17.03 -4.97 -18.57
N VAL A 231 16.13 -5.93 -18.39
CA VAL A 231 16.09 -6.79 -17.19
C VAL A 231 17.36 -7.63 -17.13
N ASN A 232 17.73 -8.31 -18.22
CA ASN A 232 18.93 -9.15 -18.23
C ASN A 232 20.23 -8.37 -18.00
N ALA A 233 20.33 -7.13 -18.47
CA ALA A 233 21.46 -6.27 -18.13
C ALA A 233 21.52 -6.02 -16.62
N SER A 234 20.41 -5.62 -16.00
CA SER A 234 20.33 -5.40 -14.55
C SER A 234 20.66 -6.65 -13.72
N LEU A 235 20.12 -7.82 -14.12
CA LEU A 235 20.37 -9.09 -13.41
C LEU A 235 21.83 -9.54 -13.51
N ARG A 236 22.46 -9.40 -14.68
CA ARG A 236 23.88 -9.73 -14.88
C ARG A 236 24.80 -8.80 -14.09
N ASP A 237 24.52 -7.50 -14.15
CA ASP A 237 25.36 -6.48 -13.53
C ASP A 237 25.16 -6.44 -12.00
N GLY A 238 24.09 -7.05 -11.49
CA GLY A 238 23.74 -6.99 -10.07
C GLY A 238 23.36 -5.56 -9.62
N ILE A 239 22.77 -4.76 -10.52
CA ILE A 239 22.50 -3.34 -10.27
C ILE A 239 21.06 -3.01 -10.65
N VAL A 240 20.38 -2.28 -9.77
CA VAL A 240 19.09 -1.63 -10.05
C VAL A 240 19.37 -0.26 -10.69
N PRO A 241 18.82 0.04 -11.88
CA PRO A 241 18.97 1.35 -12.53
C PRO A 241 18.58 2.51 -11.61
N ALA A 242 19.34 3.60 -11.66
CA ALA A 242 19.18 4.77 -10.78
C ALA A 242 17.78 5.39 -10.90
N SER A 243 17.19 5.41 -12.10
CA SER A 243 15.83 5.92 -12.32
C SER A 243 14.75 5.13 -11.58
N PHE A 244 15.01 3.88 -11.18
CA PHE A 244 14.08 3.05 -10.41
C PHE A 244 14.27 3.18 -8.88
N LYS A 245 15.30 3.91 -8.45
CA LYS A 245 15.60 4.15 -7.02
C LYS A 245 14.84 5.36 -6.45
N LEU A 246 14.11 6.11 -7.28
CA LEU A 246 13.22 7.19 -6.85
C LEU A 246 11.79 6.69 -6.68
N ALA A 247 11.23 6.86 -5.47
CA ALA A 247 9.84 6.56 -5.16
C ALA A 247 8.98 7.83 -5.11
N VAL A 248 7.79 7.79 -5.72
CA VAL A 248 6.82 8.89 -5.63
C VAL A 248 5.81 8.58 -4.53
N ILE A 249 5.89 9.28 -3.41
CA ILE A 249 5.00 9.08 -2.27
C ILE A 249 3.67 9.76 -2.53
N LYS A 250 2.60 8.98 -2.47
CA LYS A 250 1.22 9.45 -2.53
C LYS A 250 0.52 9.12 -1.20
N PRO A 251 0.21 10.12 -0.36
CA PRO A 251 -0.48 9.89 0.89
C PRO A 251 -1.85 9.26 0.65
N LEU A 252 -2.11 8.11 1.28
CA LEU A 252 -3.40 7.41 1.19
C LEU A 252 -4.06 7.37 2.57
N LEU A 253 -5.27 7.90 2.69
CA LEU A 253 -6.00 7.88 3.95
C LEU A 253 -6.29 6.43 4.37
N LYS A 254 -5.90 6.07 5.60
CA LYS A 254 -5.99 4.70 6.14
C LYS A 254 -7.41 4.14 6.12
N LYS A 255 -8.39 4.97 6.45
CA LYS A 255 -9.83 4.66 6.44
C LYS A 255 -10.60 5.93 6.12
N SER A 256 -11.66 5.82 5.31
CA SER A 256 -12.50 6.95 4.93
C SER A 256 -13.19 7.65 6.11
N SER A 257 -13.36 6.95 7.24
CA SER A 257 -13.97 7.49 8.46
C SER A 257 -13.01 8.29 9.35
N LEU A 258 -11.71 8.29 9.03
CA LEU A 258 -10.71 9.01 9.83
C LEU A 258 -10.62 10.46 9.39
N ASP A 259 -10.26 11.34 10.33
CA ASP A 259 -10.10 12.76 10.08
C ASP A 259 -9.00 13.01 9.02
N PRO A 260 -9.33 13.55 7.84
CA PRO A 260 -8.36 13.82 6.78
C PRO A 260 -7.38 14.94 7.14
N THR A 261 -7.62 15.75 8.16
CA THR A 261 -6.71 16.84 8.59
C THR A 261 -5.51 16.33 9.37
N GLN A 262 -5.60 15.14 9.96
CA GLN A 262 -4.53 14.53 10.76
C GLN A 262 -3.57 13.74 9.86
N LEU A 263 -2.28 14.10 9.87
CA LEU A 263 -1.27 13.47 9.01
C LEU A 263 -1.00 12.00 9.38
N ASP A 264 -1.13 11.62 10.66
CA ASP A 264 -0.93 10.22 11.10
C ASP A 264 -1.99 9.25 10.58
N ASN A 265 -3.10 9.77 10.05
CA ASN A 265 -4.15 8.97 9.43
C ASN A 265 -3.82 8.52 8.00
N TYR A 266 -2.62 8.82 7.47
CA TYR A 266 -2.22 8.47 6.11
C TYR A 266 -1.11 7.42 6.07
N TRP A 267 -1.12 6.62 5.01
CA TRP A 267 -0.01 5.75 4.60
C TRP A 267 0.84 6.45 3.54
N PRO A 268 2.19 6.39 3.62
CA PRO A 268 3.08 6.90 2.60
C PRO A 268 3.27 5.87 1.46
N ILE A 269 2.25 5.68 0.61
CA ILE A 269 2.32 4.68 -0.46
C ILE A 269 3.30 5.12 -1.55
N SER A 270 4.29 4.28 -1.83
CA SER A 270 5.29 4.46 -2.88
C SER A 270 4.73 4.06 -4.25
N ASN A 271 4.54 5.03 -5.12
CA ASN A 271 4.29 4.81 -6.53
C ASN A 271 5.63 4.73 -7.28
N LEU A 272 6.02 3.51 -7.65
CA LEU A 272 7.28 3.22 -8.35
C LEU A 272 7.09 3.18 -9.87
N PRO A 273 8.14 3.44 -10.68
CA PRO A 273 8.11 3.27 -12.13
C PRO A 273 7.66 1.87 -12.55
N PHE A 274 6.87 1.78 -13.62
CA PHE A 274 6.28 0.53 -14.10
C PHE A 274 7.33 -0.49 -14.53
N LEU A 275 8.33 -0.07 -15.33
CA LEU A 275 9.41 -0.97 -15.75
C LEU A 275 10.25 -1.47 -14.57
N GLY A 276 10.45 -0.63 -13.54
CA GLY A 276 11.06 -1.06 -12.29
C GLY A 276 10.27 -2.16 -11.59
N LYS A 277 8.93 -2.02 -11.52
CA LYS A 277 8.04 -3.08 -11.01
C LYS A 277 8.07 -4.37 -11.85
N VAL A 278 8.21 -4.27 -13.17
CA VAL A 278 8.37 -5.45 -14.04
C VAL A 278 9.68 -6.19 -13.70
N MET A 279 10.78 -5.46 -13.56
CA MET A 279 12.08 -6.01 -13.14
C MET A 279 12.02 -6.63 -11.74
N GLU A 280 11.43 -5.95 -10.77
CA GLU A 280 11.22 -6.49 -9.41
C GLU A 280 10.42 -7.79 -9.42
N ARG A 281 9.44 -7.94 -10.32
CA ARG A 281 8.64 -9.18 -10.43
C ARG A 281 9.49 -10.36 -10.88
N VAL A 282 10.42 -10.16 -11.81
CA VAL A 282 11.36 -11.20 -12.25
C VAL A 282 12.25 -11.64 -11.09
N VAL A 283 12.83 -10.68 -10.37
CA VAL A 283 13.67 -10.96 -9.19
C VAL A 283 12.86 -11.66 -8.09
N ALA A 284 11.64 -11.19 -7.82
CA ALA A 284 10.76 -11.75 -6.81
C ALA A 284 10.40 -13.21 -7.12
N ALA A 285 10.11 -13.53 -8.39
CA ALA A 285 9.81 -14.90 -8.79
C ALA A 285 10.98 -15.85 -8.49
N GLN A 286 12.21 -15.46 -8.86
CA GLN A 286 13.40 -16.28 -8.63
C GLN A 286 13.75 -16.39 -7.14
N LEU A 287 13.67 -15.29 -6.39
CA LEU A 287 13.93 -15.30 -4.96
C LEU A 287 12.88 -16.14 -4.21
N GLN A 288 11.61 -16.05 -4.61
CA GLN A 288 10.55 -16.86 -4.03
C GLN A 288 10.76 -18.36 -4.28
N ALA A 289 11.18 -18.75 -5.49
CA ALA A 289 11.50 -20.14 -5.81
C ALA A 289 12.63 -20.65 -4.92
N PHE A 290 13.73 -19.89 -4.79
CA PHE A 290 14.84 -20.22 -3.90
C PHE A 290 14.39 -20.41 -2.43
N LEU A 291 13.58 -19.49 -1.90
CA LEU A 291 13.12 -19.56 -0.51
C LEU A 291 12.21 -20.77 -0.23
N VAL A 292 11.44 -21.21 -1.24
CA VAL A 292 10.58 -22.40 -1.15
C VAL A 292 11.42 -23.67 -1.23
N ASP A 293 12.33 -23.75 -2.19
CA ASP A 293 13.19 -24.92 -2.40
C ASP A 293 14.11 -25.18 -1.20
N ALA A 294 14.56 -24.11 -0.53
CA ALA A 294 15.40 -24.20 0.65
C ALA A 294 14.63 -24.28 1.99
N ASP A 295 13.29 -24.29 1.98
CA ASP A 295 12.41 -24.30 3.17
C ASP A 295 12.79 -23.24 4.23
N ILE A 296 13.09 -22.02 3.77
CA ILE A 296 13.66 -20.96 4.61
C ILE A 296 12.59 -20.20 5.42
N LEU A 297 11.35 -20.14 4.93
CA LEU A 297 10.32 -19.31 5.55
C LEU A 297 9.80 -19.94 6.85
N ASP A 298 9.61 -19.12 7.91
CA ASP A 298 9.02 -19.62 9.15
C ASP A 298 7.60 -20.16 8.86
N PRO A 299 7.27 -21.40 9.27
CA PRO A 299 5.94 -21.99 9.06
C PRO A 299 4.79 -21.14 9.64
N ALA A 300 5.05 -20.33 10.67
CA ALA A 300 4.07 -19.43 11.28
C ALA A 300 3.81 -18.15 10.45
N GLN A 301 4.66 -17.84 9.47
CA GLN A 301 4.49 -16.67 8.59
C GLN A 301 3.54 -16.98 7.43
N SER A 302 2.37 -16.34 7.47
CA SER A 302 1.33 -16.44 6.43
C SER A 302 1.22 -15.18 5.58
N GLY A 303 1.77 -14.05 6.01
CA GLY A 303 1.75 -12.81 5.24
C GLY A 303 2.58 -12.93 3.97
N PHE A 304 2.06 -12.43 2.84
CA PHE A 304 2.77 -12.35 1.56
C PHE A 304 3.39 -13.66 1.07
N ARG A 305 2.78 -14.80 1.42
CA ARG A 305 3.22 -16.13 1.02
C ARG A 305 2.21 -16.74 0.03
N PRO A 306 2.66 -17.32 -1.10
CA PRO A 306 1.75 -18.01 -2.02
C PRO A 306 0.94 -19.10 -1.32
N GLY A 307 -0.37 -19.16 -1.57
CA GLY A 307 -1.28 -20.13 -0.94
C GLY A 307 -1.71 -19.78 0.49
N HIS A 308 -1.24 -18.67 1.06
CA HIS A 308 -1.66 -18.17 2.37
C HIS A 308 -2.44 -16.87 2.22
N GLY A 309 -3.44 -16.67 3.07
CA GLY A 309 -4.25 -15.46 3.16
C GLY A 309 -4.55 -15.08 4.61
N THR A 310 -5.25 -13.98 4.81
CA THR A 310 -5.74 -13.61 6.15
C THR A 310 -6.67 -14.67 6.71
N GLU A 311 -7.49 -15.29 5.86
CA GLU A 311 -8.39 -16.40 6.21
C GLU A 311 -7.62 -17.62 6.73
N THR A 312 -6.57 -18.06 6.04
CA THR A 312 -5.78 -19.23 6.48
C THR A 312 -5.06 -18.96 7.80
N ALA A 313 -4.53 -17.75 7.98
CA ALA A 313 -3.90 -17.33 9.23
C ALA A 313 -4.90 -17.30 10.40
N LEU A 314 -6.09 -16.73 10.17
CA LEU A 314 -7.16 -16.67 11.16
C LEU A 314 -7.71 -18.07 11.51
N VAL A 315 -7.89 -18.94 10.51
CA VAL A 315 -8.33 -20.32 10.74
C VAL A 315 -7.33 -21.06 11.61
N ALA A 316 -6.03 -20.95 11.31
CA ALA A 316 -4.98 -21.58 12.13
C ALA A 316 -4.98 -21.03 13.57
N LEU A 317 -5.07 -19.72 13.74
CA LEU A 317 -5.14 -19.07 15.05
C LEU A 317 -6.35 -19.52 15.86
N VAL A 318 -7.55 -19.49 15.26
CA VAL A 318 -8.80 -19.84 15.95
C VAL A 318 -8.86 -21.33 16.25
N ASP A 319 -8.38 -22.20 15.35
CA ASP A 319 -8.28 -23.64 15.60
C ASP A 319 -7.38 -23.93 16.80
N ASP A 320 -6.21 -23.29 16.89
CA ASP A 320 -5.31 -23.45 18.03
C ASP A 320 -5.94 -22.98 19.35
N LEU A 321 -6.58 -21.81 19.36
CA LEU A 321 -7.29 -21.31 20.54
C LEU A 321 -8.43 -22.25 20.96
N ARG A 322 -9.22 -22.78 20.01
CA ARG A 322 -10.33 -23.69 20.29
C ARG A 322 -9.86 -25.04 20.81
N ARG A 323 -8.83 -25.63 20.20
CA ARG A 323 -8.25 -26.91 20.65
C ARG A 323 -7.76 -26.84 22.09
N GLU A 324 -7.14 -25.73 22.48
CA GLU A 324 -6.68 -25.52 23.85
C GLU A 324 -7.84 -25.24 24.81
N LEU A 325 -8.84 -24.50 24.36
CA LEU A 325 -10.09 -24.31 25.12
C LEU A 325 -10.79 -25.65 25.40
N ASP A 326 -10.87 -26.55 24.42
CA ASP A 326 -11.47 -27.89 24.53
C ASP A 326 -10.71 -28.79 25.51
N LYS A 327 -9.38 -28.65 25.60
CA LYS A 327 -8.54 -29.30 26.62
C LYS A 327 -8.74 -28.73 28.03
N GLY A 328 -9.34 -27.56 28.14
CA GLY A 328 -9.58 -26.87 29.41
C GLY A 328 -8.44 -25.96 29.82
N SER A 329 -7.51 -25.70 28.89
CA SER A 329 -6.49 -24.68 29.01
C SER A 329 -7.10 -23.28 28.92
N VAL A 330 -6.36 -22.33 29.46
CA VAL A 330 -6.57 -20.88 29.28
C VAL A 330 -5.57 -20.40 28.25
N SER A 331 -5.99 -19.43 27.42
CA SER A 331 -5.12 -18.84 26.40
C SER A 331 -5.01 -17.34 26.58
N LEU A 332 -3.78 -16.81 26.58
CA LEU A 332 -3.52 -15.39 26.40
C LEU A 332 -3.13 -15.16 24.94
N LEU A 333 -3.96 -14.40 24.22
CA LEU A 333 -3.68 -13.90 22.88
C LEU A 333 -3.18 -12.46 22.97
N VAL A 334 -1.94 -12.21 22.54
CA VAL A 334 -1.35 -10.88 22.46
C VAL A 334 -1.20 -10.49 20.99
N LEU A 335 -1.78 -9.37 20.60
CA LEU A 335 -1.67 -8.78 19.27
C LEU A 335 -0.69 -7.60 19.35
N LEU A 336 0.55 -7.82 18.94
CA LEU A 336 1.57 -6.77 18.91
C LEU A 336 1.36 -5.87 17.69
N ASP A 337 1.50 -4.56 17.89
CA ASP A 337 1.45 -3.54 16.83
C ASP A 337 2.85 -2.93 16.64
N LEU A 338 3.31 -2.85 15.40
CA LEU A 338 4.58 -2.21 15.04
C LEU A 338 4.35 -0.81 14.48
N SER A 339 5.16 0.15 14.92
CA SER A 339 5.14 1.52 14.41
C SER A 339 5.99 1.66 13.15
N ALA A 340 5.35 1.91 12.01
CA ALA A 340 6.03 2.19 10.73
C ALA A 340 7.08 1.11 10.37
N ALA A 341 6.67 -0.17 10.46
CA ALA A 341 7.59 -1.30 10.40
C ALA A 341 8.44 -1.34 9.12
N PHE A 342 7.79 -1.20 7.96
CA PHE A 342 8.44 -1.19 6.65
C PHE A 342 9.43 -0.04 6.50
N ASP A 343 9.14 1.12 7.09
CA ASP A 343 9.95 2.33 6.96
C ASP A 343 11.22 2.28 7.85
N ASN A 344 11.24 1.40 8.85
CA ASN A 344 12.33 1.30 9.81
C ASN A 344 13.33 0.15 9.53
N VAL A 345 13.05 -0.71 8.56
CA VAL A 345 13.94 -1.84 8.19
C VAL A 345 15.37 -1.35 7.96
N ASP A 346 16.33 -1.91 8.70
CA ASP A 346 17.73 -1.55 8.54
C ASP A 346 18.38 -2.34 7.40
N HIS A 347 18.99 -1.62 6.46
CA HIS A 347 19.56 -2.24 5.26
C HIS A 347 20.74 -3.17 5.57
N GLY A 348 21.59 -2.80 6.53
CA GLY A 348 22.75 -3.61 6.91
C GLY A 348 22.32 -4.93 7.54
N ILE A 349 21.36 -4.87 8.46
CA ILE A 349 20.77 -6.07 9.10
C ILE A 349 20.10 -6.96 8.06
N LEU A 350 19.30 -6.39 7.15
CA LEU A 350 18.63 -7.15 6.10
C LEU A 350 19.63 -7.85 5.15
N LEU A 351 20.66 -7.13 4.70
CA LEU A 351 21.70 -7.70 3.84
C LEU A 351 22.51 -8.79 4.55
N GLY A 352 22.83 -8.61 5.83
CA GLY A 352 23.48 -9.64 6.64
C GLY A 352 22.64 -10.92 6.75
N ARG A 353 21.32 -10.78 6.90
CA ARG A 353 20.38 -11.91 6.92
C ARG A 353 20.30 -12.63 5.59
N LEU A 354 20.16 -11.88 4.49
CA LEU A 354 20.18 -12.45 3.13
C LEU A 354 21.46 -13.25 2.89
N ALA A 355 22.62 -12.69 3.26
CA ALA A 355 23.89 -13.41 3.18
C ALA A 355 23.91 -14.68 4.06
N GLY A 356 23.36 -14.60 5.27
CA GLY A 356 23.20 -15.76 6.17
C GLY A 356 22.30 -16.87 5.63
N LEU A 357 21.40 -16.55 4.69
CA LEU A 357 20.58 -17.53 3.96
C LEU A 357 21.31 -18.20 2.78
N GLY A 358 22.58 -17.86 2.54
CA GLY A 358 23.35 -18.36 1.40
C GLY A 358 23.15 -17.54 0.12
N ILE A 359 22.55 -16.35 0.19
CA ILE A 359 22.44 -15.45 -0.97
C ILE A 359 23.74 -14.67 -1.13
N GLY A 360 24.38 -14.81 -2.28
CA GLY A 360 25.69 -14.21 -2.59
C GLY A 360 25.77 -13.64 -4.00
N GLY A 361 27.00 -13.45 -4.48
CA GLY A 361 27.30 -13.05 -5.86
C GLY A 361 26.52 -11.81 -6.35
N THR A 362 26.07 -11.86 -7.60
CA THR A 362 25.32 -10.76 -8.24
C THR A 362 23.93 -10.58 -7.65
N VAL A 363 23.35 -11.63 -7.04
CA VAL A 363 22.03 -11.56 -6.39
C VAL A 363 22.09 -10.66 -5.15
N LEU A 364 23.08 -10.87 -4.27
CA LEU A 364 23.25 -10.02 -3.10
C LEU A 364 23.65 -8.58 -3.49
N GLN A 365 24.43 -8.41 -4.57
CA GLN A 365 24.77 -7.10 -5.11
C GLN A 365 23.51 -6.37 -5.62
N TRP A 366 22.62 -7.07 -6.33
CA TRP A 366 21.37 -6.51 -6.81
C TRP A 366 20.47 -6.09 -5.66
N LEU A 367 20.31 -6.93 -4.64
CA LEU A 367 19.51 -6.62 -3.45
C LEU A 367 20.11 -5.45 -2.66
N ARG A 368 21.44 -5.35 -2.57
CA ARG A 368 22.12 -4.16 -2.03
C ARG A 368 21.80 -2.92 -2.85
N SER A 369 21.95 -3.00 -4.18
CA SER A 369 21.61 -1.88 -5.08
C SER A 369 20.13 -1.50 -5.03
N PHE A 370 19.23 -2.45 -4.76
CA PHE A 370 17.80 -2.20 -4.59
C PHE A 370 17.50 -1.35 -3.35
N LEU A 371 18.24 -1.58 -2.26
CA LEU A 371 18.07 -0.90 -0.97
C LEU A 371 18.84 0.43 -0.89
N GLU A 372 20.05 0.49 -1.45
CA GLU A 372 20.96 1.64 -1.34
C GLU A 372 20.73 2.71 -2.42
N GLY A 373 21.03 3.96 -2.07
CA GLY A 373 20.94 5.10 -2.99
C GLY A 373 19.49 5.44 -3.38
N ARG A 374 18.54 5.11 -2.51
CA ARG A 374 17.12 5.40 -2.73
C ARG A 374 16.78 6.82 -2.28
N SER A 375 15.81 7.39 -2.98
CA SER A 375 15.20 8.66 -2.62
C SER A 375 13.68 8.56 -2.75
N GLN A 376 12.98 9.44 -2.07
CA GLN A 376 11.54 9.60 -2.19
C GLN A 376 11.19 11.05 -2.48
N MET A 377 10.09 11.27 -3.21
CA MET A 377 9.52 12.60 -3.39
C MET A 377 8.02 12.57 -3.11
N MET A 378 7.52 13.61 -2.44
CA MET A 378 6.10 13.74 -2.14
C MET A 378 5.35 14.31 -3.35
N SER A 379 4.21 13.72 -3.69
CA SER A 379 3.32 14.19 -4.74
C SER A 379 1.89 14.29 -4.19
N LEU A 380 1.32 15.50 -4.26
CA LEU A 380 -0.05 15.80 -3.85
C LEU A 380 -0.73 16.67 -4.91
N GLY A 381 -1.72 16.11 -5.62
CA GLY A 381 -2.32 16.77 -6.78
C GLY A 381 -1.26 17.05 -7.85
N ASP A 382 -1.20 18.30 -8.31
CA ASP A 382 -0.22 18.76 -9.31
C ASP A 382 1.12 19.21 -8.69
N THR A 383 1.23 19.19 -7.36
CA THR A 383 2.48 19.56 -6.66
C THR A 383 3.38 18.35 -6.47
N CYS A 384 4.64 18.47 -6.87
CA CYS A 384 5.70 17.51 -6.57
C CYS A 384 6.89 18.22 -5.92
N LEU A 385 7.38 17.68 -4.81
CA LEU A 385 8.55 18.22 -4.11
C LEU A 385 9.86 17.64 -4.65
N ALA A 386 10.97 18.26 -4.25
CA ALA A 386 12.29 17.75 -4.53
C ALA A 386 12.53 16.38 -3.87
N PRO A 387 13.29 15.47 -4.52
CA PRO A 387 13.67 14.20 -3.92
C PRO A 387 14.47 14.36 -2.62
N GLN A 388 14.15 13.52 -1.64
CA GLN A 388 14.86 13.39 -0.37
C GLN A 388 15.45 11.99 -0.23
N PRO A 389 16.70 11.84 0.21
CA PRO A 389 17.33 10.53 0.35
C PRO A 389 16.69 9.70 1.47
N LEU A 390 16.67 8.39 1.29
CA LEU A 390 16.24 7.41 2.29
C LEU A 390 17.44 6.57 2.74
N SER A 391 17.67 6.53 4.05
CA SER A 391 18.75 5.75 4.67
C SER A 391 18.29 4.40 5.24
N CYS A 392 16.99 4.14 5.28
CA CYS A 392 16.41 2.92 5.79
C CYS A 392 15.04 2.66 5.18
N GLY A 393 14.48 1.51 5.55
CA GLY A 393 13.16 1.06 5.14
C GLY A 393 13.17 0.38 3.78
N VAL A 394 12.06 -0.26 3.48
CA VAL A 394 11.77 -0.85 2.17
C VAL A 394 10.49 -0.20 1.60
N PRO A 395 10.42 0.12 0.30
CA PRO A 395 9.30 0.93 -0.24
C PRO A 395 7.93 0.27 -0.05
N GLN A 396 6.96 0.98 0.53
CA GLN A 396 5.58 0.51 0.67
C GLN A 396 4.85 0.57 -0.69
N GLY A 397 4.76 -0.56 -1.38
CA GLY A 397 4.23 -0.63 -2.76
C GLY A 397 5.18 -1.25 -3.78
N SER A 398 6.41 -1.56 -3.37
CA SER A 398 7.31 -2.46 -4.10
C SER A 398 6.81 -3.91 -4.02
N ILE A 399 7.17 -4.70 -5.04
CA ILE A 399 6.84 -6.12 -5.13
C ILE A 399 7.75 -6.95 -4.21
N LEU A 400 9.01 -6.54 -4.05
CA LEU A 400 10.00 -7.25 -3.23
C LEU A 400 9.91 -6.91 -1.74
N SER A 401 9.53 -5.68 -1.39
CA SER A 401 9.47 -5.22 0.00
C SER A 401 8.78 -6.19 0.96
N PRO A 402 7.61 -6.79 0.65
CA PRO A 402 6.93 -7.70 1.56
C PRO A 402 7.73 -8.98 1.84
N MET A 403 8.38 -9.54 0.82
CA MET A 403 9.22 -10.74 0.94
C MET A 403 10.49 -10.43 1.77
N LEU A 404 11.13 -9.29 1.51
CA LEU A 404 12.29 -8.84 2.27
C LEU A 404 11.93 -8.59 3.74
N PHE A 405 10.75 -8.03 4.01
CA PHE A 405 10.25 -7.85 5.36
C PHE A 405 10.03 -9.18 6.08
N ASN A 406 9.46 -10.19 5.42
CA ASN A 406 9.31 -11.53 5.99
C ASN A 406 10.66 -12.17 6.37
N ILE A 407 11.68 -12.03 5.50
CA ILE A 407 13.05 -12.48 5.80
C ILE A 407 13.62 -11.73 7.02
N TYR A 408 13.35 -10.43 7.11
CA TYR A 408 13.75 -9.61 8.26
C TYR A 408 13.09 -10.09 9.57
N MET A 409 11.81 -10.45 9.52
CA MET A 409 11.06 -10.97 10.67
C MET A 409 11.43 -12.40 11.09
N LYS A 410 12.00 -13.24 10.21
CA LYS A 410 12.12 -14.69 10.40
C LYS A 410 12.52 -15.16 11.82
N PRO A 411 13.60 -14.68 12.45
CA PRO A 411 14.04 -15.18 13.77
C PRO A 411 13.04 -14.94 14.91
N LEU A 412 12.08 -14.03 14.73
CA LEU A 412 11.11 -13.68 15.76
C LEU A 412 10.27 -14.89 16.20
N GLY A 413 9.89 -15.75 15.26
CA GLY A 413 9.11 -16.96 15.57
C GLY A 413 9.91 -17.96 16.42
N GLU A 414 11.21 -18.10 16.16
CA GLU A 414 12.11 -18.97 16.94
C GLU A 414 12.26 -18.49 18.38
N ILE A 415 12.34 -17.17 18.59
CA ILE A 415 12.41 -16.56 19.93
C ILE A 415 11.15 -16.92 20.72
N MET A 416 9.97 -16.70 20.16
CA MET A 416 8.69 -17.00 20.85
C MET A 416 8.58 -18.49 21.20
N ARG A 417 8.92 -19.37 20.24
CA ARG A 417 8.91 -20.81 20.43
C ARG A 417 9.85 -21.28 21.54
N SER A 418 11.00 -20.61 21.75
CA SER A 418 11.92 -20.95 22.84
C SER A 418 11.34 -20.75 24.25
N PHE A 419 10.30 -19.91 24.40
CA PHE A 419 9.55 -19.72 25.65
C PHE A 419 8.32 -20.63 25.74
N GLY A 420 8.09 -21.52 24.76
CA GLY A 420 6.87 -22.31 24.67
C GLY A 420 5.63 -21.47 24.31
N VAL A 421 5.83 -20.29 23.73
CA VAL A 421 4.75 -19.42 23.24
C VAL A 421 4.58 -19.69 21.75
N ARG A 422 3.34 -19.96 21.33
CA ARG A 422 3.02 -20.14 19.91
C ARG A 422 2.81 -18.77 19.26
N CYS A 423 3.05 -18.68 17.95
CA CYS A 423 2.84 -17.46 17.21
C CYS A 423 2.16 -17.70 15.86
N HIS A 424 1.43 -16.69 15.42
CA HIS A 424 0.95 -16.56 14.05
C HIS A 424 1.42 -15.19 13.55
N LEU A 425 2.07 -15.17 12.39
CA LEU A 425 2.65 -13.96 11.81
C LEU A 425 1.94 -13.69 10.48
N TYR A 426 1.56 -12.44 10.28
CA TYR A 426 1.07 -11.95 9.01
C TYR A 426 1.72 -10.61 8.72
N ALA A 427 2.84 -10.64 8.00
CA ALA A 427 3.67 -9.45 7.80
C ALA A 427 4.09 -8.81 9.13
N ASP A 428 3.70 -7.56 9.38
CA ASP A 428 3.93 -6.81 10.63
C ASP A 428 2.89 -7.08 11.71
N ASP A 429 1.76 -7.74 11.40
CA ASP A 429 0.82 -8.21 12.42
C ASP A 429 1.39 -9.46 13.11
N VAL A 430 1.79 -9.33 14.37
CA VAL A 430 2.40 -10.41 15.16
C VAL A 430 1.43 -10.84 16.27
N GLN A 431 0.96 -12.08 16.20
CA GLN A 431 0.06 -12.66 17.21
C GLN A 431 0.80 -13.72 18.04
N LEU A 432 0.79 -13.56 19.36
CA LEU A 432 1.34 -14.54 20.31
C LEU A 432 0.20 -15.23 21.05
N CYS A 433 0.31 -16.55 21.17
CA CYS A 433 -0.62 -17.39 21.90
C CYS A 433 0.14 -18.14 22.99
N HIS A 434 -0.12 -17.78 24.25
CA HIS A 434 0.39 -18.52 25.39
C HIS A 434 -0.73 -19.36 26.00
N PHE A 435 -0.53 -20.68 26.03
CA PHE A 435 -1.49 -21.66 26.52
C PHE A 435 -1.02 -22.23 27.86
N PHE A 436 -1.90 -22.26 28.85
CA PHE A 436 -1.55 -22.71 30.20
C PHE A 436 -2.77 -23.25 30.96
N PRO A 437 -2.57 -24.08 31.99
CA PRO A 437 -3.66 -24.52 32.87
C PRO A 437 -4.22 -23.35 33.72
N PRO A 438 -5.53 -23.35 34.06
CA PRO A 438 -6.24 -22.27 34.79
C PRO A 438 -5.62 -21.74 36.09
N VAL A 439 -4.77 -22.52 36.77
CA VAL A 439 -4.28 -22.20 38.14
C VAL A 439 -2.83 -21.69 38.13
N THR A 440 -2.28 -21.37 36.96
CA THR A 440 -0.83 -21.10 36.81
C THR A 440 -0.52 -19.61 36.98
N LYS A 441 0.06 -19.22 38.12
CA LYS A 441 0.53 -17.84 38.34
C LYS A 441 1.79 -17.51 37.53
N GLU A 442 2.51 -18.55 37.11
CA GLU A 442 3.75 -18.49 36.35
C GLU A 442 3.53 -18.15 34.87
N ALA A 443 2.30 -18.28 34.35
CA ALA A 443 1.96 -18.04 32.95
C ALA A 443 2.29 -16.61 32.51
N VAL A 444 1.96 -15.62 33.33
CA VAL A 444 2.30 -14.20 33.07
C VAL A 444 3.81 -13.99 33.10
N GLN A 445 4.53 -14.70 33.96
CA GLN A 445 5.98 -14.56 34.05
C GLN A 445 6.67 -15.14 32.81
N VAL A 446 6.18 -16.28 32.28
CA VAL A 446 6.65 -16.83 31.01
C VAL A 446 6.35 -15.87 29.87
N LEU A 447 5.12 -15.36 29.77
CA LEU A 447 4.74 -14.41 28.74
C LEU A 447 5.54 -13.10 28.82
N ASN A 448 5.76 -12.53 30.02
CA ASN A 448 6.54 -11.32 30.20
C ASN A 448 8.01 -11.52 29.83
N ARG A 449 8.62 -12.67 30.14
CA ARG A 449 9.98 -13.00 29.67
C ARG A 449 10.04 -13.13 28.15
N CYS A 450 9.03 -13.74 27.54
CA CYS A 450 8.91 -13.81 26.08
C CYS A 450 8.76 -12.41 25.46
N LEU A 451 7.87 -11.57 26.00
CA LEU A 451 7.65 -10.19 25.52
C LEU A 451 8.89 -9.32 25.69
N ALA A 452 9.64 -9.49 26.78
CA ALA A 452 10.92 -8.81 26.98
C ALA A 452 11.95 -9.25 25.92
N ALA A 453 12.12 -10.55 25.68
CA ALA A 453 13.03 -11.05 24.65
C ALA A 453 12.62 -10.59 23.24
N VAL A 454 11.32 -10.56 22.94
CA VAL A 454 10.78 -10.02 21.70
C VAL A 454 11.07 -8.52 21.58
N LEU A 455 10.85 -7.73 22.64
CA LEU A 455 11.13 -6.30 22.65
C LEU A 455 12.62 -6.00 22.45
N ASP A 456 13.49 -6.74 23.14
CA ASP A 456 14.95 -6.59 23.01
C ASP A 456 15.41 -6.92 21.59
N TRP A 457 14.87 -8.01 21.01
CA TRP A 457 15.15 -8.35 19.62
C TRP A 457 14.63 -7.30 18.65
N MET A 458 13.40 -6.81 18.83
CA MET A 458 12.83 -5.75 17.98
C MET A 458 13.70 -4.51 18.01
N ARG A 459 14.15 -4.07 19.19
CA ARG A 459 15.06 -2.92 19.36
C ARG A 459 16.41 -3.14 18.70
N ALA A 460 17.03 -4.31 18.90
CA ALA A 460 18.29 -4.66 18.25
C ALA A 460 18.17 -4.64 16.72
N ASN A 461 16.97 -4.91 16.19
CA ASN A 461 16.65 -4.88 14.78
C ASN A 461 15.96 -3.58 14.33
N LYS A 462 16.07 -2.50 15.12
CA LYS A 462 15.53 -1.16 14.78
C LYS A 462 14.02 -1.14 14.50
N LEU A 463 13.25 -2.01 15.14
CA LEU A 463 11.78 -2.07 15.03
C LEU A 463 11.13 -1.61 16.32
N LYS A 464 10.09 -0.78 16.20
CA LYS A 464 9.41 -0.18 17.36
C LYS A 464 8.06 -0.83 17.58
N LEU A 465 7.88 -1.48 18.73
CA LEU A 465 6.58 -1.91 19.20
C LEU A 465 5.77 -0.71 19.73
N ASN A 466 4.45 -0.80 19.60
CA ASN A 466 3.50 0.18 20.11
C ASN A 466 2.67 -0.43 21.25
N PRO A 467 3.05 -0.20 22.52
CA PRO A 467 2.30 -0.73 23.66
C PRO A 467 0.85 -0.22 23.69
N ASP A 468 0.59 1.03 23.28
CA ASP A 468 -0.75 1.63 23.33
C ASP A 468 -1.73 0.99 22.34
N LYS A 469 -1.20 0.46 21.23
CA LYS A 469 -1.98 -0.27 20.21
C LYS A 469 -1.95 -1.79 20.39
N THR A 470 -1.10 -2.30 21.28
CA THR A 470 -1.03 -3.72 21.58
C THR A 470 -2.27 -4.16 22.34
N GLU A 471 -2.94 -5.20 21.88
CA GLU A 471 -4.15 -5.72 22.51
C GLU A 471 -3.91 -7.10 23.14
N VAL A 472 -4.53 -7.37 24.28
CA VAL A 472 -4.47 -8.68 24.94
C VAL A 472 -5.88 -9.20 25.15
N LEU A 473 -6.15 -10.43 24.72
CA LEU A 473 -7.39 -11.16 24.94
C LEU A 473 -7.12 -12.39 25.79
N LEU A 474 -7.91 -12.57 26.86
CA LEU A 474 -7.96 -13.81 27.64
C LEU A 474 -9.08 -14.69 27.11
N VAL A 475 -8.75 -15.87 26.61
CA VAL A 475 -9.71 -16.87 26.11
C VAL A 475 -9.82 -18.00 27.13
N SER A 476 -11.03 -18.21 27.66
CA SER A 476 -11.31 -19.22 28.69
C SER A 476 -12.79 -19.59 28.74
N ARG A 477 -13.13 -20.79 29.26
CA ARG A 477 -14.53 -21.28 29.34
C ARG A 477 -15.35 -20.64 30.45
N LYS A 478 -14.70 -20.12 31.49
CA LYS A 478 -15.34 -19.45 32.62
C LYS A 478 -14.87 -18.02 32.64
N ALA A 479 -15.72 -17.10 33.11
CA ALA A 479 -15.23 -15.79 33.53
C ALA A 479 -14.25 -16.03 34.69
N GLU A 480 -12.95 -16.08 34.40
CA GLU A 480 -11.93 -16.29 35.42
C GLU A 480 -11.81 -15.01 36.26
N GLN A 481 -12.73 -14.89 37.22
CA GLN A 481 -12.70 -13.87 38.25
C GLN A 481 -11.51 -14.15 39.16
N GLY A 482 -10.46 -13.32 39.06
CA GLY A 482 -9.41 -13.24 40.07
C GLY A 482 -7.98 -13.57 39.62
N ILE A 483 -7.73 -13.78 38.32
CA ILE A 483 -6.34 -13.89 37.86
C ILE A 483 -5.84 -12.49 37.48
N GLY A 484 -4.88 -11.97 38.25
CA GLY A 484 -4.18 -10.71 37.97
C GLY A 484 -3.23 -10.83 36.77
N LEU A 485 -3.74 -11.25 35.61
CA LEU A 485 -3.00 -11.41 34.37
C LEU A 485 -2.90 -10.06 33.67
N GLN A 486 -1.94 -9.23 34.08
CA GLN A 486 -1.57 -8.04 33.31
C GLN A 486 -0.15 -8.22 32.81
N PRO A 487 0.01 -8.71 31.56
CA PRO A 487 1.31 -8.72 30.91
C PRO A 487 1.87 -7.30 30.81
N VAL A 488 3.19 -7.17 30.79
CA VAL A 488 3.87 -5.88 30.69
C VAL A 488 4.72 -5.88 29.45
N LEU A 489 4.59 -4.82 28.64
CA LEU A 489 5.43 -4.57 27.47
C LEU A 489 6.03 -3.18 27.60
N ASP A 490 7.36 -3.12 27.59
CA ASP A 490 8.12 -1.86 27.71
C ASP A 490 7.75 -1.03 28.96
N GLY A 491 7.55 -1.70 30.10
CA GLY A 491 7.11 -1.06 31.35
C GLY A 491 5.64 -0.64 31.37
N VAL A 492 4.90 -0.79 30.26
CA VAL A 492 3.47 -0.50 30.16
C VAL A 492 2.67 -1.77 30.44
N ALA A 493 1.75 -1.70 31.42
CA ALA A 493 0.81 -2.78 31.68
C ALA A 493 -0.22 -2.89 30.56
N LEU A 494 -0.39 -4.08 30.00
CA LEU A 494 -1.32 -4.35 28.91
C LEU A 494 -2.67 -4.81 29.49
N PRO A 495 -3.73 -3.98 29.42
CA PRO A 495 -5.03 -4.35 29.96
C PRO A 495 -5.67 -5.44 29.10
N LEU A 496 -6.31 -6.41 29.76
CA LEU A 496 -7.11 -7.42 29.09
C LEU A 496 -8.36 -6.77 28.49
N LYS A 497 -8.59 -6.99 27.20
CA LYS A 497 -9.81 -6.59 26.50
C LYS A 497 -10.80 -7.74 26.48
N THR A 498 -12.09 -7.42 26.42
CA THR A 498 -13.17 -8.40 26.24
C THR A 498 -13.28 -8.86 24.79
N GLN A 499 -12.84 -8.02 23.85
CA GLN A 499 -12.76 -8.31 22.43
C GLN A 499 -11.56 -7.60 21.81
N VAL A 500 -10.97 -8.20 20.77
CA VAL A 500 -9.84 -7.66 20.02
C VAL A 500 -10.08 -7.80 18.52
N ARG A 501 -9.37 -7.02 17.70
CA ARG A 501 -9.45 -7.14 16.24
C ARG A 501 -8.16 -7.72 15.67
N SER A 502 -8.23 -8.96 15.17
CA SER A 502 -7.11 -9.62 14.48
C SER A 502 -7.43 -9.78 13.00
N LEU A 503 -6.55 -9.29 12.12
CA LEU A 503 -6.66 -9.39 10.65
C LEU A 503 -8.06 -9.03 10.10
N GLY A 504 -8.70 -8.03 10.71
CA GLY A 504 -10.03 -7.53 10.33
C GLY A 504 -11.22 -8.20 11.04
N VAL A 505 -11.02 -9.33 11.72
CA VAL A 505 -12.06 -10.08 12.43
C VAL A 505 -12.05 -9.73 13.93
N ILE A 506 -13.24 -9.56 14.52
CA ILE A 506 -13.41 -9.35 15.96
C ILE A 506 -13.46 -10.71 16.67
N LEU A 507 -12.58 -10.91 17.63
CA LEU A 507 -12.53 -12.09 18.49
C LEU A 507 -12.89 -11.69 19.93
N ASP A 508 -13.81 -12.44 20.55
CA ASP A 508 -14.21 -12.29 21.95
C ASP A 508 -13.61 -13.41 22.82
N SER A 509 -13.67 -13.22 24.14
CA SER A 509 -13.07 -14.16 25.11
C SER A 509 -13.65 -15.58 25.06
N LEU A 510 -14.84 -15.76 24.49
CA LEU A 510 -15.51 -17.06 24.32
C LEU A 510 -15.39 -17.61 22.89
N LEU A 511 -14.76 -16.86 21.97
CA LEU A 511 -14.68 -17.19 20.54
C LEU A 511 -16.06 -17.49 19.91
N SER A 512 -17.09 -16.78 20.37
CA SER A 512 -18.47 -16.91 19.92
C SER A 512 -18.67 -16.33 18.51
N LEU A 513 -17.82 -15.38 18.11
CA LEU A 513 -17.95 -14.57 16.89
C LEU A 513 -19.22 -13.71 16.83
N GLU A 514 -20.03 -13.65 17.89
CA GLU A 514 -21.24 -12.82 17.94
C GLU A 514 -20.95 -11.32 17.71
N PRO A 515 -19.89 -10.72 18.29
CA PRO A 515 -19.57 -9.32 18.03
C PRO A 515 -19.18 -9.06 16.57
N GLN A 516 -18.49 -10.01 15.94
CA GLN A 516 -18.12 -9.93 14.53
C GLN A 516 -19.37 -9.99 13.65
N VAL A 517 -20.26 -10.97 13.87
CA VAL A 517 -21.50 -11.12 13.11
C VAL A 517 -22.36 -9.87 13.24
N SER A 518 -22.52 -9.35 14.47
CA SER A 518 -23.27 -8.13 14.74
C SER A 518 -22.69 -6.91 14.03
N ALA A 519 -21.36 -6.73 14.08
CA ALA A 519 -20.68 -5.62 13.43
C ALA A 519 -20.78 -5.67 11.89
N VAL A 520 -20.71 -6.86 11.29
CA VAL A 520 -20.85 -7.04 9.84
C VAL A 520 -22.31 -6.85 9.40
N ALA A 521 -23.26 -7.46 10.11
CA ALA A 521 -24.69 -7.29 9.82
C ALA A 521 -25.12 -5.83 9.96
N GLY A 522 -24.66 -5.12 11.00
CA GLY A 522 -24.96 -3.71 11.21
C GLY A 522 -24.52 -2.80 10.05
N ARG A 523 -23.42 -3.13 9.36
CA ARG A 523 -22.97 -2.40 8.17
C ARG A 523 -23.85 -2.58 6.94
N ALA A 524 -24.66 -3.65 6.88
CA ALA A 524 -25.60 -3.84 5.78
C ALA A 524 -26.85 -2.96 5.92
N PHE A 525 -27.13 -2.49 7.13
CA PHE A 525 -28.29 -1.66 7.46
C PHE A 525 -27.95 -0.17 7.69
N ALA A 526 -26.66 0.20 7.60
CA ALA A 526 -26.14 1.55 7.74
C ALA A 526 -25.69 2.08 6.38
#